data_AF-A0A076FQY5-F1
#
_entry.id   AF-A0A076FQY5-F1
#
_cell.length_a   1.000
_cell.length_b   1.000
_cell.length_c   1.000
_cell.angle_alpha   90.00
_cell.angle_beta   90.00
_cell.angle_gamma   90.00
#
_symmetry.space_group_name_H-M   'P 1'
#
loop_
_entity.id
_entity.type
_entity.pdbx_description
1 polymer ?
#
loop_
_entity_poly.entity_id
_entity_poly.type
_entity_poly.pdbx_seq_one_letter_code
_entity_poly.pdbx_strand_id
1 'polypeptide(L)'
;PEGLPAVITTCLALGTRRMAKKNAIVRSLPSVETLGCTSVICSDKTGTLTTNQMSVCRMFIMNKAEGDSCSLTEFTITGSTYAPEGEVYHDGKQVQSSQYDGLVELATICALCND
;
A
#
# COMPACT_ATOMS: atom_id res chain seq x y z
N PRO A 1 -27.84 -21.00 36.56
CA PRO A 1 -26.57 -21.71 36.88
C PRO A 1 -25.47 -20.74 37.33
N GLU A 2 -25.13 -20.76 38.61
CA GLU A 2 -24.24 -19.77 39.26
C GLU A 2 -22.81 -19.74 38.68
N GLY A 3 -22.33 -20.86 38.11
CA GLY A 3 -20.98 -20.95 37.52
C GLY A 3 -20.85 -20.46 36.08
N LEU A 4 -21.96 -20.15 35.39
CA LEU A 4 -21.95 -19.78 33.97
C LEU A 4 -21.11 -18.51 33.66
N PRO A 5 -21.15 -17.44 34.46
CA PRO A 5 -20.32 -16.25 34.22
C PRO A 5 -18.82 -16.55 34.28
N ALA A 6 -18.38 -17.44 35.17
CA ALA A 6 -16.97 -17.83 35.30
C ALA A 6 -16.49 -18.63 34.08
N VAL A 7 -17.32 -19.56 33.59
CA VAL A 7 -17.03 -20.36 32.39
C VAL A 7 -16.94 -19.47 31.15
N ILE A 8 -17.90 -18.57 30.95
CA ILE A 8 -17.91 -17.62 29.83
C ILE A 8 -16.66 -16.74 29.87
N THR A 9 -16.36 -16.13 31.02
CA THR A 9 -15.19 -15.25 31.18
C THR A 9 -13.88 -15.98 30.89
N THR A 10 -13.74 -17.22 31.37
CA THR A 10 -12.54 -18.04 31.10
C THR A 10 -12.41 -18.39 29.61
N CYS A 11 -13.52 -18.75 28.97
CA CYS A 11 -13.55 -19.04 27.54
C CYS A 11 -13.15 -17.80 26.71
N LEU A 12 -13.74 -16.65 27.00
CA LEU A 12 -13.42 -15.38 26.33
C LEU A 12 -11.96 -14.97 26.56
N ALA A 13 -11.44 -15.10 27.78
CA ALA A 13 -10.05 -14.78 28.09
C ALA A 13 -9.05 -15.66 27.33
N LEU A 14 -9.33 -16.96 27.21
CA LEU A 14 -8.54 -17.87 26.37
C LEU A 14 -8.64 -17.49 24.88
N GLY A 15 -9.82 -17.07 24.43
CA GLY A 15 -10.06 -16.52 23.09
C GLY A 15 -9.22 -15.27 22.82
N THR A 16 -9.25 -14.28 23.72
CA THR A 16 -8.45 -13.05 23.65
C THR A 16 -6.96 -13.35 23.59
N ARG A 17 -6.45 -14.30 24.40
CA ARG A 17 -5.05 -14.73 24.34
C ARG A 17 -4.67 -15.32 22.98
N ARG A 18 -5.57 -16.08 22.34
CA ARG A 18 -5.35 -16.61 20.99
C ARG A 18 -5.35 -15.51 19.92
N MET A 19 -6.21 -14.51 20.04
CA MET A 19 -6.26 -13.37 19.11
C MET A 19 -5.01 -12.48 19.22
N ALA A 20 -4.49 -12.25 20.42
CA ALA A 20 -3.28 -11.47 20.63
C ALA A 20 -2.06 -12.06 19.89
N LYS A 21 -1.96 -13.40 19.83
CA LYS A 21 -0.92 -14.10 19.04
C LYS A 21 -1.05 -13.89 17.52
N LYS A 22 -2.17 -13.36 17.05
CA LYS A 22 -2.46 -13.04 15.64
C LYS A 22 -2.56 -11.53 15.42
N ASN A 23 -1.86 -10.72 16.23
CA ASN A 23 -1.84 -9.25 16.16
C ASN A 23 -3.21 -8.58 16.40
N ALA A 24 -4.15 -9.25 17.05
CA ALA A 24 -5.46 -8.68 17.40
C ALA A 24 -5.57 -8.49 18.92
N ILE A 25 -5.43 -7.25 19.38
CA ILE A 25 -5.52 -6.88 20.79
C ILE A 25 -6.97 -6.54 21.13
N VAL A 26 -7.67 -7.48 21.76
CA VAL A 26 -9.06 -7.26 22.20
C VAL A 26 -9.08 -6.53 23.54
N ARG A 27 -9.72 -5.35 23.58
CA ARG A 27 -9.81 -4.52 24.79
C ARG A 27 -11.02 -4.86 25.68
N SER A 28 -12.02 -5.56 25.15
CA SER A 28 -13.25 -5.94 25.83
C SER A 28 -13.60 -7.41 25.56
N LEU A 29 -13.72 -8.24 26.61
CA LEU A 29 -13.92 -9.69 26.46
C LEU A 29 -15.17 -10.06 25.61
N PRO A 30 -16.34 -9.41 25.77
CA PRO A 30 -17.51 -9.69 24.93
C PRO A 30 -17.28 -9.47 23.42
N SER A 31 -16.34 -8.59 23.03
CA SER A 31 -16.06 -8.32 21.61
C SER A 31 -15.51 -9.54 20.87
N VAL A 32 -14.93 -10.52 21.58
CA VAL A 32 -14.47 -11.79 21.00
C VAL A 32 -15.63 -12.53 20.32
N GLU A 33 -16.80 -12.56 20.96
CA GLU A 33 -17.99 -13.24 20.45
C GLU A 33 -18.67 -12.39 19.37
N THR A 34 -18.87 -11.10 19.63
CA THR A 34 -19.54 -10.19 18.69
C THR A 34 -18.84 -10.14 17.33
N LEU A 35 -17.50 -10.21 17.31
CA LEU A 35 -16.74 -10.23 16.06
C LEU A 35 -17.14 -11.42 15.16
N GLY A 36 -17.51 -12.57 15.73
CA GLY A 36 -17.98 -13.74 14.99
C GLY A 36 -19.32 -13.55 14.27
N CYS A 37 -20.11 -12.56 14.68
CA CYS A 37 -21.40 -12.22 14.07
C CYS A 37 -21.32 -11.00 13.14
N THR A 38 -20.12 -10.53 12.81
CA THR A 38 -19.92 -9.34 11.96
C THR A 38 -20.41 -9.60 10.54
N SER A 39 -21.34 -8.79 10.03
CA SER A 39 -21.86 -8.87 8.66
C SER A 39 -21.27 -7.84 7.71
N VAL A 40 -20.69 -6.75 8.23
CA VAL A 40 -20.10 -5.65 7.46
C VAL A 40 -18.79 -5.23 8.12
N ILE A 41 -17.73 -5.07 7.32
CA ILE A 41 -16.45 -4.54 7.77
C ILE A 41 -16.21 -3.22 7.03
N CYS A 42 -16.21 -2.11 7.78
CA CYS A 42 -15.72 -0.83 7.29
C CYS A 42 -14.23 -0.75 7.64
N SER A 43 -13.38 -0.62 6.63
CA SER A 43 -11.93 -0.52 6.80
C SER A 43 -11.40 0.72 6.10
N ASP A 44 -10.52 1.44 6.78
CA ASP A 44 -9.84 2.58 6.20
C ASP A 44 -8.84 2.13 5.13
N LYS A 45 -8.66 2.92 4.07
CA LYS A 45 -7.74 2.55 2.99
C LYS A 45 -6.28 2.69 3.42
N THR A 46 -5.87 3.92 3.75
CA THR A 46 -4.47 4.28 3.96
C THR A 46 -4.01 3.80 5.34
N GLY A 47 -2.96 2.97 5.39
CA GLY A 47 -2.42 2.44 6.64
C GLY A 47 -3.15 1.22 7.21
N THR A 48 -4.24 0.76 6.57
CA THR A 48 -4.89 -0.52 6.90
C THR A 48 -4.95 -1.45 5.68
N LEU A 49 -5.63 -1.05 4.60
CA LEU A 49 -5.63 -1.85 3.35
C LEU A 49 -4.33 -1.68 2.55
N THR A 50 -3.71 -0.50 2.61
CA THR A 50 -2.40 -0.24 2.00
C THR A 50 -1.33 -0.07 3.07
N THR A 51 -0.08 -0.36 2.71
CA THR A 51 1.10 -0.22 3.58
C THR A 51 1.47 1.23 3.88
N ASN A 52 0.74 2.20 3.33
CA ASN A 52 1.10 3.62 3.34
C ASN A 52 2.51 3.91 2.79
N GLN A 53 3.00 3.06 1.89
CA GLN A 53 4.22 3.28 1.12
C GLN A 53 3.84 3.73 -0.28
N MET A 54 4.06 5.01 -0.58
CA MET A 54 3.81 5.57 -1.90
C MET A 54 5.00 5.26 -2.80
N SER A 55 4.76 4.55 -3.90
CA SER A 55 5.76 4.28 -4.93
C SER A 55 5.22 4.73 -6.29
N VAL A 56 6.08 5.32 -7.10
CA VAL A 56 5.74 5.69 -8.48
C VAL A 56 5.83 4.43 -9.33
N CYS A 57 4.73 4.01 -9.95
CA CYS A 57 4.70 2.80 -10.79
C CYS A 57 4.85 3.10 -12.28
N ARG A 58 4.42 4.29 -12.73
CA ARG A 58 4.45 4.70 -14.14
C ARG A 58 4.74 6.20 -14.25
N MET A 59 5.43 6.59 -15.31
CA MET A 59 5.68 7.99 -15.66
C MET A 59 5.66 8.13 -17.18
N PHE A 60 5.47 9.34 -17.70
CA PHE A 60 5.55 9.58 -19.13
C PHE A 60 6.22 10.91 -19.42
N ILE A 61 6.80 11.03 -20.61
CA ILE A 61 7.31 12.30 -21.16
C ILE A 61 6.70 12.54 -22.54
N MET A 62 6.70 13.78 -22.98
CA MET A 62 6.36 14.11 -24.36
C MET A 62 7.50 13.63 -25.27
N ASN A 63 7.16 12.92 -26.35
CA ASN A 63 8.12 12.45 -27.33
C ASN A 63 8.17 13.41 -28.52
N LYS A 64 7.02 13.60 -29.17
CA LYS A 64 6.92 14.46 -30.35
C LYS A 64 5.57 15.18 -30.36
N ALA A 65 5.59 16.47 -30.65
CA ALA A 65 4.39 17.25 -30.92
C ALA A 65 4.55 17.92 -32.30
N GLU A 66 3.72 17.52 -33.26
CA GLU A 66 3.71 18.06 -34.61
C GLU A 66 2.27 18.34 -35.05
N GLY A 67 1.98 19.61 -35.32
CA GLY A 67 0.63 20.07 -35.67
C GLY A 67 -0.37 19.68 -34.57
N ASP A 68 -1.45 19.01 -34.96
CA ASP A 68 -2.49 18.52 -34.04
C ASP A 68 -2.18 17.14 -33.43
N SER A 69 -1.00 16.57 -33.71
CA SER A 69 -0.59 15.25 -33.21
C SER A 69 0.45 15.35 -32.09
N CYS A 70 0.24 14.60 -31.02
CA CYS A 70 1.15 14.53 -29.87
C CYS A 70 1.36 13.06 -29.48
N SER A 71 2.62 12.65 -29.34
CA SER A 71 3.01 11.32 -28.87
C SER A 71 3.71 11.40 -27.52
N LEU A 72 3.40 10.44 -26.66
CA LEU A 72 3.97 10.30 -25.32
C LEU A 72 4.81 9.03 -25.27
N THR A 73 5.91 9.08 -24.53
CA THR A 73 6.69 7.89 -24.18
C THR A 73 6.38 7.54 -22.74
N GLU A 74 5.76 6.38 -22.52
CA GLU A 74 5.42 5.86 -21.20
C GLU A 74 6.51 4.90 -20.68
N PHE A 75 6.75 4.98 -19.37
CA PHE A 75 7.69 4.14 -18.64
C PHE A 75 7.00 3.49 -17.44
N THR A 76 7.48 2.31 -17.07
CA THR A 76 7.08 1.58 -15.87
C THR A 76 8.26 1.47 -14.92
N ILE A 77 8.02 1.59 -13.63
CA ILE A 77 9.05 1.53 -12.58
C ILE A 77 8.74 0.34 -11.67
N THR A 78 9.77 -0.45 -11.36
CA THR A 78 9.67 -1.53 -10.38
C THR A 78 10.06 -1.06 -8.97
N GLY A 79 9.63 -1.80 -7.95
CA GLY A 79 9.83 -1.42 -6.55
C GLY A 79 8.55 -0.88 -5.91
N SER A 80 8.22 -1.38 -4.73
CA SER A 80 6.98 -1.04 -3.99
C SER A 80 7.25 -0.41 -2.63
N THR A 81 8.51 -0.07 -2.35
CA THR A 81 8.96 0.51 -1.09
C THR A 81 9.72 1.81 -1.34
N TYR A 82 10.14 2.49 -0.28
CA TYR A 82 10.99 3.68 -0.38
C TYR A 82 12.48 3.37 -0.60
N ALA A 83 12.88 2.10 -0.56
CA ALA A 83 14.26 1.73 -0.87
C ALA A 83 14.59 2.09 -2.33
N PRO A 84 15.81 2.57 -2.64
CA PRO A 84 16.23 2.92 -4.00
C PRO A 84 16.57 1.66 -4.81
N GLU A 85 15.69 0.66 -4.75
CA GLU A 85 15.83 -0.64 -5.39
C GLU A 85 14.69 -0.81 -6.40
N GLY A 86 15.05 -0.72 -7.68
CA GLY A 86 14.09 -0.74 -8.76
C GLY A 86 14.73 -0.37 -10.09
N GLU A 87 14.00 -0.60 -11.16
CA GLU A 87 14.45 -0.42 -12.52
C GLU A 87 13.36 0.25 -13.35
N VAL A 88 13.77 1.00 -14.37
CA VAL A 88 12.87 1.67 -15.31
C VAL A 88 12.76 0.88 -16.60
N TYR A 89 11.53 0.70 -17.07
CA TYR A 89 11.19 -0.07 -18.25
C TYR A 89 10.43 0.80 -19.26
N HIS A 90 10.70 0.60 -20.54
CA HIS A 90 9.94 1.12 -21.67
C HIS A 90 9.60 -0.06 -22.60
N ASP A 91 8.32 -0.22 -22.97
CA ASP A 91 7.84 -1.34 -23.79
C ASP A 91 8.34 -2.73 -23.32
N GLY A 92 8.36 -2.92 -21.99
CA GLY A 92 8.79 -4.18 -21.37
C GLY A 92 10.30 -4.42 -21.35
N LYS A 93 11.12 -3.47 -21.82
CA LYS A 93 12.58 -3.55 -21.79
C LYS A 93 13.14 -2.56 -20.79
N GLN A 94 14.12 -3.01 -20.01
CA GLN A 94 14.86 -2.12 -19.12
C GLN A 94 15.61 -1.07 -19.93
N VAL A 95 15.52 0.19 -19.51
CA VAL A 95 16.16 1.33 -20.18
C VAL A 95 16.96 2.15 -19.19
N GLN A 96 17.96 2.86 -19.70
CA GLN A 96 18.68 3.87 -18.92
C GLN A 96 17.96 5.20 -19.04
N SER A 97 17.48 5.74 -17.93
CA SER A 97 16.73 7.01 -17.92
C SER A 97 17.52 8.20 -18.46
N SER A 98 18.85 8.18 -18.35
CA SER A 98 19.75 9.22 -18.87
C SER A 98 19.77 9.32 -20.39
N GLN A 99 19.17 8.37 -21.11
CA GLN A 99 19.04 8.41 -22.57
C GLN A 99 17.89 9.31 -23.05
N TYR A 100 17.06 9.79 -22.12
CA TYR A 100 15.89 10.62 -22.41
C TYR A 100 16.03 11.96 -21.68
N ASP A 101 16.30 13.05 -22.41
CA ASP A 101 16.46 14.39 -21.82
C ASP A 101 15.25 14.81 -20.98
N GLY A 102 14.03 14.45 -21.42
CA GLY A 102 12.81 14.70 -20.66
C GLY A 102 12.76 13.97 -19.31
N LEU A 103 13.38 12.78 -19.18
CA LEU A 103 13.49 12.10 -17.88
C LEU A 103 14.54 12.74 -16.98
N VAL A 104 15.60 13.33 -17.55
CA VAL A 104 16.61 14.07 -16.78
C VAL A 104 15.98 15.32 -16.16
N GLU A 105 15.18 16.07 -16.93
CA GLU A 105 14.44 17.21 -16.41
C GLU A 105 13.36 16.80 -15.40
N LEU A 106 12.59 15.74 -15.67
CA LEU A 106 11.62 15.19 -14.73
C LEU A 106 12.28 14.81 -13.39
N ALA A 107 13.40 14.11 -13.43
CA ALA A 107 14.14 13.74 -12.23
C ALA A 107 14.67 14.98 -11.49
N THR A 108 15.11 16.01 -12.21
CA THR A 108 15.55 17.28 -11.63
C THR A 108 14.39 17.98 -10.91
N ILE A 109 13.21 18.04 -11.50
CA ILE A 109 12.01 18.60 -10.87
C ILE A 109 11.64 17.80 -9.62
N CYS A 110 11.59 16.47 -9.70
CA CYS A 110 11.26 15.62 -8.55
C CYS A 110 12.27 15.75 -7.40
N ALA A 111 13.53 16.02 -7.70
CA ALA A 111 14.57 16.22 -6.70
C ALA A 111 14.55 17.62 -6.06
N LEU A 112 14.30 18.67 -6.87
CA LEU A 112 14.36 20.07 -6.42
C LEU A 112 13.04 20.60 -5.86
N CYS A 113 11.90 20.15 -6.40
CA CYS A 113 10.56 20.55 -5.98
C CYS A 113 10.02 19.57 -4.94
N ASN A 114 10.81 19.31 -3.90
CA ASN A 114 10.49 18.41 -2.81
C ASN A 114 11.03 19.03 -1.51
N ASP A 115 10.23 18.98 -0.45
CA ASP A 115 10.54 19.59 0.86
C ASP A 115 11.46 18.70 1.73
#